data_AF-A0A4Q7YAF0-F1
#
_entry.id   AF-A0A4Q7YAF0-F1
#
_cell.length_a   1.000
_cell.length_b   1.000
_cell.length_c   1.000
_cell.angle_alpha   90.00
_cell.angle_beta   90.00
_cell.angle_gamma   90.00
#
_symmetry.space_group_name_H-M   'P 1'
#
loop_
_entity.id
_entity.type
_entity.pdbx_description
1 polymer ?
#
loop_
_entity_poly.entity_id
_entity_poly.type
_entity_poly.pdbx_seq_one_letter_code
_entity_poly.pdbx_strand_id
1 'polypeptide(L)'
;MSAPQPAGDDAATRALVELIDRIDRSVEELQRARTRAGRLLEERAAGRPWLELVTTASRPLVVESISTVLSALATAGHTWRREEAAALQRENVSINRIAALFGVTRQRISALLKETRTGTPAP
;
A
#
# COMPACT_ATOMS: atom_id res chain seq x y z
N MET A 1 1.05 -32.76 18.83
CA MET A 1 2.07 -31.79 19.27
C MET A 1 2.12 -30.68 18.25
N SER A 2 1.45 -29.56 18.50
CA SER A 2 1.52 -28.38 17.63
C SER A 2 2.85 -27.68 17.88
N ALA A 3 3.65 -27.50 16.83
CA ALA A 3 4.86 -26.67 16.90
C ALA A 3 4.45 -25.22 17.21
N PRO A 4 5.24 -24.46 17.99
CA PRO A 4 4.99 -23.05 18.18
C PRO A 4 5.13 -22.35 16.82
N GLN A 5 4.01 -21.90 16.25
CA GLN A 5 3.99 -21.05 15.07
C GLN A 5 4.81 -19.79 15.41
N PRO A 6 5.92 -19.49 14.69
CA PRO A 6 6.69 -18.30 14.99
C PRO A 6 5.81 -17.08 14.70
N ALA A 7 5.43 -16.33 15.73
CA ALA A 7 4.49 -15.21 15.67
C ALA A 7 4.80 -14.15 14.59
N GLY A 8 6.03 -14.14 14.06
CA GLY A 8 6.40 -13.28 12.93
C GLY A 8 5.92 -13.77 11.56
N ASP A 9 5.77 -15.08 11.33
CA ASP A 9 5.24 -15.59 10.05
C ASP A 9 3.76 -15.25 9.93
N ASP A 10 3.05 -15.25 11.07
CA ASP A 10 1.68 -14.78 11.16
C ASP A 10 1.57 -13.26 10.91
N ALA A 11 2.57 -12.47 11.30
CA ALA A 11 2.60 -11.03 11.03
C ALA A 11 2.85 -10.72 9.54
N ALA A 12 3.83 -11.38 8.91
CA ALA A 12 4.10 -11.24 7.49
C ALA A 12 2.91 -11.70 6.65
N THR A 13 2.35 -12.88 6.95
CA THR A 13 1.18 -13.41 6.23
C THR A 13 -0.01 -12.46 6.33
N ARG A 14 -0.32 -11.94 7.52
CA ARG A 14 -1.40 -10.94 7.69
C ARG A 14 -1.14 -9.65 6.92
N ALA A 15 0.10 -9.14 6.93
CA ALA A 15 0.45 -7.94 6.18
C ALA A 15 0.32 -8.14 4.66
N LEU A 16 0.63 -9.34 4.16
CA LEU A 16 0.44 -9.69 2.75
C LEU A 16 -1.05 -9.77 2.38
N VAL A 17 -1.88 -10.39 3.21
CA VAL A 17 -3.34 -10.44 3.02
C VAL A 17 -3.93 -9.03 2.99
N GLU A 18 -3.56 -8.17 3.96
CA GLU A 18 -4.03 -6.77 3.98
C GLU A 18 -3.56 -6.00 2.74
N LEU A 19 -2.34 -6.25 2.24
CA LEU A 19 -1.87 -5.64 1.00
C LEU A 19 -2.70 -6.08 -0.20
N ILE A 20 -3.04 -7.37 -0.30
CA ILE A 20 -3.89 -7.91 -1.37
C ILE A 20 -5.27 -7.25 -1.32
N ASP A 21 -5.94 -7.25 -0.16
CA ASP A 21 -7.24 -6.61 0.04
C ASP A 21 -7.19 -5.11 -0.32
N ARG A 22 -6.10 -4.44 0.04
CA ARG A 22 -5.90 -3.03 -0.30
C ARG A 22 -5.65 -2.81 -1.79
N ILE A 23 -5.01 -3.74 -2.49
CA ILE A 23 -4.87 -3.70 -3.95
C ILE A 23 -6.25 -3.83 -4.59
N ASP A 24 -7.04 -4.81 -4.18
CA ASP A 24 -8.38 -5.05 -4.76
C ASP A 24 -9.30 -3.83 -4.58
N ARG A 25 -9.37 -3.28 -3.35
CA ARG A 25 -10.11 -2.04 -3.09
C ARG A 25 -9.58 -0.86 -3.91
N SER A 26 -8.28 -0.79 -4.16
CA SER A 26 -7.69 0.27 -4.99
C SER A 26 -8.08 0.12 -6.46
N VAL A 27 -8.14 -1.11 -6.98
CA VAL A 27 -8.62 -1.37 -8.33
C VAL A 27 -10.06 -0.89 -8.50
N GLU A 28 -10.94 -1.20 -7.55
CA GLU A 28 -12.33 -0.73 -7.57
C GLU A 28 -12.44 0.80 -7.55
N GLU A 29 -11.67 1.48 -6.69
CA GLU A 29 -11.63 2.95 -6.65
C GLU A 29 -11.12 3.56 -7.96
N LEU A 30 -10.07 2.98 -8.54
CA LEU A 30 -9.51 3.46 -9.81
C LEU A 30 -10.47 3.21 -10.98
N GLN A 31 -11.24 2.11 -10.95
CA GLN A 31 -12.29 1.87 -11.94
C GLN A 31 -13.41 2.92 -11.85
N ARG A 32 -13.84 3.27 -10.63
CA ARG A 32 -14.80 4.37 -10.41
C ARG A 32 -14.24 5.70 -10.93
N ALA A 33 -13.00 6.01 -10.60
CA ALA A 33 -12.32 7.23 -11.07
C ALA A 33 -12.19 7.28 -12.60
N ARG A 34 -11.87 6.15 -13.25
CA ARG A 34 -11.82 6.02 -14.71
C ARG A 34 -13.17 6.29 -15.35
N THR A 35 -14.24 5.69 -14.83
CA THR A 35 -15.61 5.92 -15.34
C THR A 35 -16.00 7.39 -15.23
N ARG A 36 -15.66 8.04 -14.10
CA ARG A 36 -15.89 9.48 -13.92
C ARG A 36 -15.06 10.33 -14.89
N ALA A 37 -13.79 9.99 -15.10
CA ALA A 37 -12.95 10.69 -16.07
C ALA A 37 -13.51 10.58 -17.50
N GLY A 38 -14.08 9.43 -17.87
CA GLY A 38 -14.78 9.25 -19.15
C GLY A 38 -15.96 10.21 -19.31
N ARG A 39 -16.82 10.32 -18.29
CA ARG A 39 -17.96 11.26 -18.30
C ARG A 39 -17.50 12.71 -18.43
N LEU A 40 -16.43 13.10 -17.74
CA LEU A 40 -15.88 14.45 -17.85
C LEU A 40 -15.44 14.77 -19.28
N LEU A 41 -14.90 13.79 -20.03
CA LEU A 41 -14.55 13.98 -21.44
C LEU A 41 -15.80 14.14 -22.32
N GLU A 42 -16.85 13.35 -22.09
CA GLU A 42 -18.13 13.48 -22.81
C GLU A 42 -18.75 14.86 -22.59
N GLU A 43 -18.83 15.32 -21.34
CA GLU A 43 -19.37 16.63 -20.99
C GLU A 43 -18.52 17.79 -21.53
N ARG A 44 -17.20 17.61 -21.53
CA ARG A 44 -16.28 18.56 -22.15
C ARG A 44 -16.49 18.64 -23.66
N ALA A 45 -16.67 17.52 -24.33
CA ALA A 45 -16.96 17.47 -25.76
C ALA A 45 -18.31 18.14 -26.10
N ALA A 46 -19.27 18.12 -25.18
CA ALA A 46 -20.52 18.87 -25.28
C ALA A 46 -20.37 20.39 -25.02
N GLY A 47 -19.14 20.90 -24.83
CA GLY A 47 -18.84 22.32 -24.72
C GLY A 47 -18.81 22.87 -23.29
N ARG A 48 -18.99 22.03 -22.26
CA ARG A 48 -19.00 22.51 -20.86
C ARG A 48 -17.60 22.98 -20.41
N PRO A 49 -17.50 24.10 -19.66
CA PRO A 49 -16.23 24.61 -19.17
C PRO A 49 -15.71 23.80 -17.97
N TRP A 50 -14.39 23.63 -17.87
CA TRP A 50 -13.77 22.82 -16.82
C TRP A 50 -14.12 23.25 -15.39
N LEU A 51 -14.24 24.56 -15.14
CA LEU A 51 -14.60 25.06 -13.82
C LEU A 51 -15.97 24.53 -13.39
N GLU A 52 -16.97 24.56 -14.27
CA GLU A 52 -18.30 24.04 -14.01
C GLU A 52 -18.30 22.52 -13.83
N LEU A 53 -17.55 21.80 -14.68
CA LEU A 53 -17.42 20.35 -14.58
C LEU A 53 -16.86 19.92 -13.23
N VAL A 54 -15.84 20.61 -12.73
CA VAL A 54 -15.21 20.29 -11.44
C VAL A 54 -16.08 20.72 -10.25
N THR A 55 -16.74 21.87 -10.32
CA THR A 55 -17.56 22.37 -9.20
C THR A 55 -18.88 21.63 -9.05
N THR A 56 -19.45 21.12 -10.15
CA THR A 56 -20.71 20.35 -10.14
C THR A 56 -20.51 18.84 -10.04
N ALA A 57 -19.27 18.36 -10.17
CA ALA A 57 -18.95 16.94 -10.07
C ALA A 57 -19.29 16.39 -8.68
N SER A 58 -19.96 15.23 -8.67
CA SER A 58 -20.12 14.45 -7.44
C SER A 58 -18.77 13.96 -6.91
N ARG A 59 -18.56 14.10 -5.61
CA ARG A 59 -17.36 13.65 -4.90
C ARG A 59 -17.28 12.11 -4.82
N PRO A 60 -16.07 11.54 -4.64
CA PRO A 60 -14.76 12.19 -4.71
C PRO A 60 -14.39 12.60 -6.15
N LEU A 61 -13.64 13.68 -6.31
CA LEU A 61 -13.05 14.03 -7.60
C LEU A 61 -12.07 12.93 -8.05
N VAL A 62 -11.78 12.89 -9.35
CA VAL A 62 -10.80 11.94 -9.91
C VAL A 62 -9.44 12.09 -9.21
N VAL A 63 -8.98 13.33 -9.01
CA VAL A 63 -7.72 13.63 -8.30
C VAL A 63 -7.75 13.15 -6.85
N GLU A 64 -8.86 13.34 -6.15
CA GLU A 64 -9.01 12.90 -4.75
C GLU A 64 -8.98 11.36 -4.65
N SER A 65 -9.60 10.68 -5.62
CA SER A 65 -9.59 9.22 -5.70
C SER A 65 -8.17 8.70 -5.92
N ILE A 66 -7.40 9.32 -6.83
CA ILE A 66 -5.99 8.96 -7.08
C ILE A 66 -5.14 9.19 -5.83
N SER A 67 -5.25 10.37 -5.20
CA SER A 67 -4.50 10.67 -3.97
C SER A 67 -4.82 9.70 -2.84
N THR A 68 -6.09 9.33 -2.68
CA THR A 68 -6.54 8.36 -1.67
C THR A 68 -5.94 6.99 -1.94
N VAL A 69 -5.99 6.50 -3.18
CA VAL A 69 -5.42 5.20 -3.56
C VAL A 69 -3.90 5.18 -3.36
N LEU A 70 -3.18 6.21 -3.81
CA LEU A 70 -1.72 6.29 -3.64
C LEU A 70 -1.33 6.28 -2.17
N SER A 71 -2.02 7.04 -1.33
CA SER A 71 -1.78 7.07 0.12
C SER A 71 -2.02 5.68 0.75
N ALA A 72 -3.15 5.06 0.43
CA ALA A 72 -3.52 3.77 0.99
C ALA A 72 -2.56 2.64 0.59
N LEU A 73 -2.12 2.61 -0.68
CA LEU A 73 -1.13 1.64 -1.17
C LEU A 73 0.26 1.91 -0.57
N ALA A 74 0.65 3.18 -0.39
CA ALA A 74 1.92 3.51 0.26
C ALA A 74 1.98 3.00 1.70
N THR A 75 0.88 3.16 2.46
CA THR A 75 0.77 2.65 3.82
C THR A 75 0.84 1.12 3.86
N ALA A 76 -0.01 0.42 3.10
CA ALA A 76 -0.03 -1.05 3.09
C ALA A 76 1.32 -1.63 2.61
N GLY A 77 1.89 -1.06 1.56
CA GLY A 77 3.19 -1.48 1.04
C GLY A 77 4.38 -1.17 1.97
N HIS A 78 4.29 -0.14 2.82
CA HIS A 78 5.29 0.08 3.88
C HIS A 78 5.21 -1.00 4.95
N THR A 79 4.00 -1.30 5.44
CA THR A 79 3.76 -2.37 6.40
C THR A 79 4.26 -3.71 5.88
N TRP A 80 3.89 -4.09 4.66
CA TRP A 80 4.35 -5.34 4.04
C TRP A 80 5.88 -5.42 3.97
N ARG A 81 6.56 -4.41 3.41
CA ARG A 81 8.03 -4.40 3.30
C ARG A 81 8.71 -4.57 4.66
N ARG A 82 8.13 -4.00 5.71
CA ARG A 82 8.65 -4.12 7.08
C ARG A 82 8.52 -5.54 7.62
N GLU A 83 7.33 -6.14 7.51
CA GLU A 83 7.08 -7.49 8.03
C GLU A 83 7.81 -8.57 7.21
N GLU A 84 7.90 -8.41 5.90
CA GLU A 84 8.66 -9.30 5.01
C GLU A 84 10.16 -9.25 5.34
N ALA A 85 10.74 -8.06 5.52
CA ALA A 85 12.14 -7.92 5.93
C ALA A 85 12.40 -8.58 7.30
N ALA A 86 11.48 -8.41 8.25
CA ALA A 86 11.57 -9.04 9.57
C ALA A 86 11.45 -10.57 9.49
N ALA A 87 10.61 -11.09 8.59
CA ALA A 87 10.50 -12.53 8.35
C ALA A 87 11.79 -13.12 7.80
N LEU A 88 12.34 -12.51 6.75
CA LEU A 88 13.61 -12.94 6.16
C LEU A 88 14.76 -12.87 7.18
N GLN A 89 14.78 -11.87 8.07
CA GLN A 89 15.78 -11.80 9.12
C GLN A 89 15.67 -12.98 10.10
N ARG A 90 14.45 -13.37 10.49
CA ARG A 90 14.22 -14.53 11.37
C ARG A 90 14.63 -15.85 10.71
N GLU A 91 14.55 -15.92 9.38
CA GLU A 91 15.07 -17.02 8.56
C GLU A 91 16.60 -16.96 8.36
N ASN A 92 17.31 -16.11 9.12
CA ASN A 92 18.76 -15.91 9.05
C ASN A 92 19.27 -15.32 7.72
N VAL A 93 18.40 -14.71 6.91
CA VAL A 93 18.83 -13.98 5.71
C VAL A 93 19.53 -12.69 6.15
N SER A 94 20.77 -12.49 5.69
CA SER A 94 21.54 -11.30 6.05
C SER A 94 20.92 -10.00 5.53
N ILE A 95 21.09 -8.90 6.27
CA ILE A 95 20.61 -7.57 5.87
C ILE A 95 21.10 -7.17 4.47
N ASN A 96 22.34 -7.52 4.12
CA ASN A 96 22.90 -7.23 2.80
C ASN A 96 22.16 -7.99 1.69
N ARG A 97 21.78 -9.26 1.95
CA ARG A 97 21.02 -10.05 0.99
C ARG A 97 19.59 -9.53 0.86
N ILE A 98 18.94 -9.17 1.96
CA ILE A 98 17.60 -8.55 1.93
C ILE A 98 17.63 -7.24 1.14
N ALA A 99 18.63 -6.39 1.39
CA ALA A 99 18.81 -5.12 0.69
C ALA A 99 18.95 -5.32 -0.83
N ALA A 100 19.74 -6.31 -1.25
CA ALA A 100 19.88 -6.68 -2.66
C ALA A 100 18.56 -7.21 -3.26
N LEU A 101 17.82 -8.07 -2.55
CA LEU A 101 16.53 -8.60 -3.00
C LEU A 101 15.49 -7.48 -3.18
N PHE A 102 15.47 -6.52 -2.26
CA PHE A 102 14.51 -5.42 -2.25
C PHE A 102 14.92 -4.27 -3.18
N GLY A 103 16.12 -4.31 -3.76
CA GLY A 103 16.66 -3.23 -4.59
C GLY A 103 16.88 -1.93 -3.82
N VAL A 104 17.18 -2.01 -2.52
CA VAL A 104 17.38 -0.84 -1.64
C VAL A 104 18.71 -0.90 -0.92
N THR A 105 19.09 0.20 -0.26
CA THR A 105 20.33 0.25 0.52
C THR A 105 20.22 -0.56 1.81
N ARG A 106 21.37 -1.01 2.34
CA ARG A 106 21.46 -1.65 3.66
C ARG A 106 20.84 -0.78 4.76
N GLN A 107 21.07 0.53 4.73
CA GLN A 107 20.53 1.48 5.72
C GLN A 107 19.00 1.46 5.74
N ARG A 108 18.36 1.34 4.57
CA ARG A 108 16.89 1.29 4.47
C ARG A 108 16.33 0.01 5.09
N ILE A 109 16.97 -1.14 4.89
CA ILE A 109 16.56 -2.39 5.57
C ILE A 109 16.78 -2.29 7.08
N SER A 110 17.92 -1.76 7.52
CA SER A 110 18.18 -1.57 8.96
C SER A 110 17.13 -0.68 9.63
N ALA A 111 16.64 0.36 8.94
CA ALA A 111 15.56 1.22 9.45
C ALA A 111 14.24 0.45 9.59
N LEU A 112 13.83 -0.30 8.56
CA LEU A 112 12.63 -1.13 8.60
C LEU A 112 12.66 -2.14 9.77
N LEU A 113 13.78 -2.85 9.95
CA LEU A 113 13.95 -3.82 11.03
C LEU A 113 14.00 -3.18 12.43
N LYS A 114 14.40 -1.91 12.53
CA LYS A 114 14.35 -1.17 13.79
C LYS A 114 12.91 -0.81 14.14
N GLU A 115 12.13 -0.34 13.18
CA GLU A 115 10.70 0.00 13.36
C GLU A 115 9.87 -1.19 13.85
N THR A 116 10.10 -2.40 13.30
CA THR A 116 9.39 -3.62 13.74
C THR A 116 9.64 -3.93 15.22
N ARG A 117 10.90 -3.81 15.66
CA ARG A 117 11.28 -4.11 17.05
C ARG A 117 10.71 -3.11 18.05
N THR A 118 10.49 -1.87 17.64
CA THR A 118 9.88 -0.83 18.48
C THR A 118 8.35 -0.92 18.55
N GLY A 119 7.72 -1.73 17.70
CA GLY A 119 6.26 -1.86 17.60
C GLY A 119 5.61 -2.88 18.55
N THR A 120 6.36 -3.56 19.42
CA THR A 120 5.82 -4.49 20.42
C THR A 120 5.28 -3.71 21.63
N PRO A 121 3.97 -3.73 21.94
CA PRO A 121 3.48 -3.22 23.22
C PRO A 121 3.94 -4.16 24.35
N ALA A 122 4.43 -3.59 25.44
CA ALA A 122 4.69 -4.28 26.71
C ALA A 122 3.38 -4.89 27.26
N PRO A 123 3.45 -5.98 28.06
CA PRO A 123 2.27 -6.72 28.54
C PRO A 123 1.31 -5.87 29.38
#